data_AF-A0A3A6Q557-F1
#
_entry.id   AF-A0A3A6Q557-F1
#
_cell.length_a   1.000
_cell.length_b   1.000
_cell.length_c   1.000
_cell.angle_alpha   90.00
_cell.angle_beta   90.00
_cell.angle_gamma   90.00
#
_symmetry.space_group_name_H-M   'P 1'
#
loop_
_entity.id
_entity.type
_entity.pdbx_description
1 polymer ?
#
loop_
_entity_poly.entity_id
_entity_poly.type
_entity_poly.pdbx_seq_one_letter_code
_entity_poly.pdbx_strand_id
1 'polypeptide(L)'
;METDGVYAPETVDAAEEVYESLGSTAQIVVKETAKAMEFAPEEYDDRVTSDVIETARHALFASLLEVHHGDRAAFESWCDDHPDYSVETLGSDDVPSVVWHPVPFAETVVAATYQNEPDAAAATVRRRAFGEQYRPAFEATDDEME
;
A
#
# COMPACT_ATOMS: atom_id res chain seq x y z
N MET A 1 -11.06 -4.31 -17.35
CA MET A 1 -10.33 -4.53 -16.09
C MET A 1 -8.87 -4.28 -16.36
N GLU A 2 -8.25 -3.43 -15.59
CA GLU A 2 -6.83 -3.07 -15.68
C GLU A 2 -6.18 -3.33 -14.32
N THR A 3 -4.92 -3.76 -14.30
CA THR A 3 -4.16 -3.96 -13.06
C THR A 3 -2.96 -3.04 -13.09
N ASP A 4 -2.74 -2.31 -12.01
CA ASP A 4 -1.61 -1.40 -11.82
C ASP A 4 -0.87 -1.77 -10.53
N GLY A 5 0.47 -1.74 -10.54
CA GLY A 5 1.32 -2.15 -9.42
C GLY A 5 2.21 -3.34 -9.75
N VAL A 6 2.93 -3.83 -8.74
CA VAL A 6 3.97 -4.86 -8.89
C VAL A 6 3.87 -5.97 -7.83
N TYR A 7 3.30 -5.66 -6.66
CA TYR A 7 3.25 -6.60 -5.54
C TYR A 7 1.82 -7.00 -5.18
N ALA A 8 1.56 -8.31 -5.22
CA ALA A 8 0.35 -8.95 -4.69
C ALA A 8 0.74 -10.10 -3.75
N PRO A 9 1.35 -9.81 -2.58
CA PRO A 9 1.75 -10.85 -1.65
C PRO A 9 0.52 -11.54 -1.04
N GLU A 10 0.54 -12.87 -1.00
CA GLU A 10 -0.58 -13.67 -0.49
C GLU A 10 -0.48 -13.95 1.02
N THR A 11 0.72 -13.82 1.59
CA THR A 11 1.05 -14.16 2.98
C THR A 11 1.79 -13.01 3.66
N VAL A 12 1.75 -12.96 5.00
CA VAL A 12 2.52 -11.98 5.79
C VAL A 12 4.02 -12.08 5.49
N ASP A 13 4.62 -13.27 5.53
CA ASP A 13 6.05 -13.48 5.26
C ASP A 13 6.48 -12.94 3.88
N ALA A 14 5.70 -13.23 2.83
CA ALA A 14 5.98 -12.72 1.49
C ALA A 14 5.84 -11.19 1.40
N ALA A 15 4.88 -10.61 2.12
CA ALA A 15 4.73 -9.16 2.18
C ALA A 15 5.90 -8.50 2.92
N GLU A 16 6.36 -9.13 4.00
CA GLU A 16 7.50 -8.70 4.80
C GLU A 16 8.81 -8.78 4.01
N GLU A 17 9.08 -9.89 3.32
CA GLU A 17 10.26 -10.04 2.45
C GLU A 17 10.36 -8.89 1.43
N VAL A 18 9.23 -8.57 0.79
CA VAL A 18 9.15 -7.44 -0.15
C VAL A 18 9.37 -6.11 0.59
N TYR A 19 8.71 -5.90 1.72
CA TYR A 19 8.83 -4.68 2.52
C TYR A 19 10.27 -4.43 2.96
N GLU A 20 10.96 -5.43 3.49
CA GLU A 20 12.36 -5.37 3.91
C GLU A 20 13.30 -5.05 2.74
N SER A 21 13.08 -5.66 1.57
CA SER A 21 13.89 -5.43 0.38
C SER A 21 13.94 -3.95 -0.04
N LEU A 22 12.89 -3.19 0.28
CA LEU A 22 12.76 -1.77 -0.05
C LEU A 22 13.53 -0.84 0.89
N GLY A 23 14.11 -1.33 1.99
CA GLY A 23 14.80 -0.49 2.98
C GLY A 23 15.96 0.31 2.40
N SER A 24 16.80 -0.33 1.58
CA SER A 24 17.93 0.35 0.91
C SER A 24 17.44 1.38 -0.12
N THR A 25 16.37 1.06 -0.86
CA THR A 25 15.75 1.98 -1.81
C THR A 25 15.18 3.21 -1.12
N ALA A 26 14.46 3.03 -0.01
CA ALA A 26 13.91 4.12 0.79
C ALA A 26 15.02 5.07 1.26
N GLN A 27 16.10 4.53 1.82
CA GLN A 27 17.23 5.31 2.27
C GLN A 27 17.86 6.14 1.13
N ILE A 28 18.05 5.55 -0.05
CA ILE A 28 18.61 6.24 -1.21
C ILE A 28 17.68 7.38 -1.68
N VAL A 29 16.38 7.11 -1.76
CA VAL A 29 15.38 8.12 -2.18
C VAL A 29 15.36 9.30 -1.22
N VAL A 30 15.33 9.06 0.10
CA VAL A 30 15.37 10.14 1.09
C VAL A 30 16.68 10.92 1.00
N LYS A 31 17.82 10.23 0.85
CA LYS A 31 19.13 10.86 0.72
C LYS A 31 19.23 11.78 -0.48
N GLU A 32 18.83 11.32 -1.66
CA GLU A 32 18.88 12.15 -2.88
C GLU A 32 17.88 13.31 -2.81
N THR A 33 16.74 13.12 -2.16
CA THR A 33 15.77 14.20 -1.92
C THR A 33 16.35 15.27 -0.99
N ALA A 34 16.94 14.88 0.15
CA ALA A 34 17.59 15.80 1.08
C ALA A 34 18.76 16.57 0.43
N LYS A 35 19.53 15.87 -0.41
CA LYS A 35 20.60 16.48 -1.19
C LYS A 35 20.08 17.50 -2.22
N ALA A 36 18.96 17.22 -2.89
CA ALA A 36 18.31 18.17 -3.79
C ALA A 36 17.76 19.40 -3.05
N MET A 37 17.44 19.25 -1.77
CA MET A 37 17.09 20.36 -0.85
C MET A 37 18.33 21.06 -0.26
N GLU A 38 19.54 20.70 -0.70
CA GLU A 38 20.81 21.30 -0.26
C GLU A 38 21.11 21.15 1.24
N PHE A 39 20.59 20.10 1.89
CA PHE A 39 20.88 19.85 3.30
C PHE A 39 22.39 19.67 3.50
N ALA A 40 22.94 20.38 4.48
CA ALA A 40 24.31 20.14 4.94
C ALA A 40 24.39 18.76 5.65
N PRO A 41 25.58 18.13 5.75
CA PRO A 41 25.72 16.84 6.41
C PRO A 41 25.17 16.81 7.84
N GLU A 42 25.41 17.87 8.63
CA GLU A 42 24.92 17.98 10.01
C GLU A 42 23.39 18.08 10.08
N GLU A 43 22.76 18.79 9.12
CA GLU A 43 21.30 18.89 9.04
C GLU A 43 20.66 17.57 8.57
N TYR A 44 21.34 16.85 7.66
CA TYR A 44 20.92 15.53 7.24
C TYR A 44 20.91 14.56 8.42
N ASP A 45 22.00 14.50 9.20
CA ASP A 45 22.12 13.58 10.32
C ASP A 45 21.12 13.89 11.45
N ASP A 46 20.77 15.16 11.65
CA ASP A 46 19.76 15.58 12.64
C ASP A 46 18.32 15.28 12.20
N ARG A 47 18.00 15.48 10.91
CA ARG A 47 16.62 15.41 10.41
C ARG A 47 16.24 14.11 9.75
N VAL A 48 17.18 13.38 9.16
CA VAL A 48 16.91 12.13 8.45
C VAL A 48 17.14 10.96 9.41
N THR A 49 16.15 10.75 10.28
CA THR A 49 16.15 9.65 11.25
C THR A 49 15.74 8.33 10.60
N SER A 50 15.90 7.23 11.34
CA SER A 50 15.36 5.92 10.95
C SER A 50 13.86 6.00 10.66
N ASP A 51 13.08 6.69 11.47
CA ASP A 51 11.63 6.87 11.29
C ASP A 51 11.28 7.55 9.95
N VAL A 52 12.11 8.49 9.49
CA VAL A 52 11.93 9.14 8.18
C VAL A 52 12.17 8.14 7.05
N ILE A 53 13.23 7.33 7.15
CA ILE A 53 13.55 6.29 6.17
C ILE A 53 12.44 5.23 6.16
N GLU A 54 11.97 4.80 7.32
CA GLU A 54 10.87 3.86 7.48
C GLU A 54 9.57 4.39 6.88
N THR A 55 9.25 5.67 7.11
CA THR A 55 8.10 6.34 6.49
C THR A 55 8.20 6.34 4.97
N ALA A 56 9.39 6.55 4.41
CA ALA A 56 9.60 6.43 2.97
C ALA A 56 9.42 4.98 2.48
N ARG A 57 9.87 3.99 3.26
CA ARG A 57 9.67 2.57 2.98
C ARG A 57 8.18 2.19 2.98
N HIS A 58 7.40 2.66 3.96
CA HIS A 58 5.94 2.55 4.01
C HIS A 58 5.31 3.06 2.72
N ALA A 59 5.67 4.28 2.31
CA ALA A 59 5.13 4.91 1.11
C ALA A 59 5.49 4.13 -0.17
N LEU A 60 6.74 3.68 -0.30
CA LEU A 60 7.20 2.90 -1.45
C LEU A 60 6.44 1.57 -1.55
N PHE A 61 6.40 0.79 -0.46
CA PHE A 61 5.68 -0.48 -0.44
C PHE A 61 4.22 -0.30 -0.82
N ALA A 62 3.50 0.60 -0.14
CA ALA A 62 2.11 0.89 -0.43
C ALA A 62 1.91 1.29 -1.91
N SER A 63 2.76 2.17 -2.45
CA SER A 63 2.64 2.65 -3.84
C SER A 63 2.80 1.56 -4.89
N LEU A 64 3.46 0.45 -4.54
CA LEU A 64 3.77 -0.66 -5.44
C LEU A 64 2.80 -1.84 -5.31
N LEU A 65 1.87 -1.81 -4.36
CA LEU A 65 0.82 -2.83 -4.25
C LEU A 65 -0.06 -2.84 -5.50
N GLU A 66 -0.38 -4.03 -5.99
CA GLU A 66 -1.28 -4.19 -7.13
C GLU A 66 -2.70 -3.74 -6.78
N VAL A 67 -3.32 -2.98 -7.66
CA VAL A 67 -4.73 -2.63 -7.59
C VAL A 67 -5.41 -3.02 -8.90
N HIS A 68 -6.67 -3.38 -8.82
CA HIS A 68 -7.50 -3.68 -9.97
C HIS A 68 -8.48 -2.54 -10.20
N HIS A 69 -8.56 -2.07 -11.44
CA HIS A 69 -9.53 -1.08 -11.90
C HIS A 69 -10.62 -1.76 -12.71
N GLY A 70 -11.88 -1.44 -12.40
CA GLY A 70 -13.05 -2.01 -13.06
C GLY A 70 -14.29 -1.15 -12.86
N ASP A 71 -15.39 -1.59 -13.44
CA ASP A 71 -16.70 -1.06 -13.09
C ASP A 71 -17.28 -1.79 -11.87
N ARG A 72 -18.41 -1.30 -11.37
CA ARG A 72 -19.12 -1.88 -10.22
C ARG A 72 -19.45 -3.36 -10.45
N ALA A 73 -19.89 -3.73 -11.65
CA ALA A 73 -20.25 -5.11 -11.97
C ALA A 73 -19.03 -6.05 -11.90
N ALA A 74 -17.86 -5.60 -12.37
CA ALA A 74 -16.61 -6.36 -12.26
C ALA A 74 -16.18 -6.52 -10.79
N PHE A 75 -16.35 -5.48 -9.96
CA PHE A 75 -16.06 -5.56 -8.54
C PHE A 75 -17.04 -6.50 -7.79
N GLU A 76 -18.35 -6.38 -8.07
CA GLU A 76 -19.38 -7.26 -7.49
C GLU A 76 -19.14 -8.73 -7.87
N SER A 77 -18.80 -9.01 -9.14
CA SER A 77 -18.41 -10.35 -9.57
C SER A 77 -17.18 -10.86 -8.83
N TRP A 78 -16.19 -10.00 -8.57
CA TRP A 78 -15.02 -10.38 -7.80
C TRP A 78 -15.40 -10.73 -6.35
N CYS A 79 -16.27 -9.96 -5.71
CA CYS A 79 -16.76 -10.24 -4.37
C CYS A 79 -17.59 -11.53 -4.30
N ASP A 80 -18.41 -11.82 -5.31
CA ASP A 80 -19.20 -13.06 -5.40
C ASP A 80 -18.29 -14.30 -5.49
N ASP A 81 -17.15 -14.18 -6.17
CA ASP A 81 -16.13 -15.24 -6.26
C ASP A 81 -15.30 -15.38 -4.96
N HIS A 82 -15.33 -14.38 -4.06
CA HIS A 82 -14.57 -14.32 -2.81
C HIS A 82 -15.49 -14.03 -1.60
N PRO A 83 -16.46 -14.91 -1.30
CA PRO A 83 -17.49 -14.63 -0.28
C PRO A 83 -16.95 -14.55 1.14
N ASP A 84 -15.75 -15.10 1.38
CA ASP A 84 -15.10 -15.09 2.69
C ASP A 84 -14.39 -13.76 2.98
N TYR A 85 -14.27 -12.86 1.99
CA TYR A 85 -13.58 -11.59 2.16
C TYR A 85 -14.48 -10.52 2.80
N SER A 86 -13.93 -9.83 3.80
CA SER A 86 -14.51 -8.59 4.31
C SER A 86 -14.31 -7.46 3.30
N VAL A 87 -15.39 -6.77 2.92
CA VAL A 87 -15.36 -5.70 1.92
C VAL A 87 -15.35 -4.33 2.58
N GLU A 88 -14.26 -3.58 2.37
CA GLU A 88 -14.13 -2.20 2.84
C GLU A 88 -14.15 -1.22 1.67
N THR A 89 -15.29 -0.54 1.45
CA THR A 89 -15.44 0.40 0.34
C THR A 89 -15.43 1.86 0.80
N LEU A 90 -14.65 2.70 0.11
CA LEU A 90 -14.63 4.15 0.24
C LEU A 90 -15.33 4.81 -0.95
N GLY A 91 -15.99 5.93 -0.71
CA GLY A 91 -16.64 6.73 -1.76
C GLY A 91 -18.16 6.59 -1.77
N SER A 92 -18.77 6.82 -2.93
CA SER A 92 -20.22 6.74 -3.14
C SER A 92 -20.60 5.53 -3.99
N ASP A 93 -21.75 4.94 -3.69
CA ASP A 93 -22.35 3.85 -4.48
C ASP A 93 -22.88 4.33 -5.85
N ASP A 94 -23.08 5.63 -6.02
CA ASP A 94 -23.56 6.22 -7.29
C ASP A 94 -22.45 6.35 -8.36
N VAL A 95 -21.21 5.97 -8.02
CA VAL A 95 -20.05 6.11 -8.89
C VAL A 95 -19.70 4.75 -9.52
N PRO A 96 -19.64 4.65 -10.85
CA PRO A 96 -19.57 3.37 -11.53
C PRO A 96 -18.17 2.73 -11.52
N SER A 97 -17.10 3.53 -11.45
CA SER A 97 -15.73 3.00 -11.48
C SER A 97 -15.23 2.70 -10.08
N VAL A 98 -14.57 1.54 -9.94
CA VAL A 98 -14.05 1.03 -8.68
C VAL A 98 -12.60 0.63 -8.88
N VAL A 99 -11.77 0.93 -7.89
CA VAL A 99 -10.43 0.38 -7.73
C VAL A 99 -10.36 -0.42 -6.44
N TRP A 100 -9.72 -1.58 -6.44
CA TRP A 100 -9.62 -2.41 -5.24
C TRP A 100 -8.30 -3.17 -5.15
N HIS A 101 -7.91 -3.49 -3.92
CA HIS A 101 -6.76 -4.32 -3.58
C HIS A 101 -7.19 -5.41 -2.59
N PRO A 102 -7.09 -6.69 -2.95
CA PRO A 102 -7.25 -7.79 -2.00
C PRO A 102 -6.01 -7.94 -1.12
N VAL A 103 -6.21 -8.25 0.15
CA VAL A 103 -5.17 -8.61 1.12
C VAL A 103 -5.45 -10.04 1.58
N PRO A 104 -4.87 -11.05 0.92
CA PRO A 104 -5.32 -12.44 1.10
C PRO A 104 -5.12 -12.99 2.52
N PHE A 105 -3.98 -12.71 3.16
CA PHE A 105 -3.70 -13.16 4.53
C PHE A 105 -4.64 -12.56 5.58
N ALA A 106 -5.33 -11.46 5.24
CA ALA A 106 -6.29 -10.79 6.11
C ALA A 106 -7.74 -11.02 5.67
N GLU A 107 -7.97 -11.82 4.63
CA GLU A 107 -9.29 -12.09 4.03
C GLU A 107 -10.11 -10.79 3.88
N THR A 108 -9.47 -9.72 3.40
CA THR A 108 -10.05 -8.37 3.32
C THR A 108 -9.77 -7.76 1.96
N VAL A 109 -10.75 -7.06 1.39
CA VAL A 109 -10.57 -6.25 0.17
C VAL A 109 -10.83 -4.79 0.49
N VAL A 110 -9.88 -3.93 0.15
CA VAL A 110 -10.03 -2.48 0.27
C VAL A 110 -10.36 -1.92 -1.11
N ALA A 111 -11.44 -1.16 -1.21
CA ALA A 111 -11.93 -0.60 -2.45
C ALA A 111 -12.23 0.90 -2.33
N ALA A 112 -12.16 1.61 -3.45
CA ALA A 112 -12.60 2.99 -3.56
C ALA A 112 -13.30 3.24 -4.89
N THR A 113 -14.38 4.03 -4.88
CA THR A 113 -15.06 4.48 -6.10
C THR A 113 -14.49 5.82 -6.59
N TYR A 114 -14.46 6.03 -7.91
CA TYR A 114 -13.93 7.27 -8.52
C TYR A 114 -14.61 7.67 -9.82
N GLN A 115 -14.70 8.97 -10.09
CA GLN A 115 -15.23 9.49 -11.35
C GLN A 115 -14.12 9.85 -12.35
N ASN A 116 -13.16 10.70 -11.94
CA ASN A 116 -12.15 11.27 -12.87
C ASN A 116 -10.70 11.14 -12.38
N GLU A 117 -10.45 10.52 -11.23
CA GLU A 117 -9.11 10.45 -10.63
C GLU A 117 -8.74 9.00 -10.22
N PRO A 118 -8.50 8.10 -11.20
CA PRO A 118 -8.16 6.70 -10.93
C PRO A 118 -6.91 6.57 -10.05
N ASP A 119 -5.86 7.33 -10.35
CA ASP A 119 -4.58 7.24 -9.65
C ASP A 119 -4.69 7.68 -8.18
N ALA A 120 -5.50 8.70 -7.90
CA ALA A 120 -5.73 9.18 -6.54
C ALA A 120 -6.54 8.17 -5.71
N ALA A 121 -7.53 7.52 -6.35
CA ALA A 121 -8.29 6.45 -5.73
C ALA A 121 -7.41 5.22 -5.45
N ALA A 122 -6.56 4.83 -6.40
CA ALA A 122 -5.58 3.75 -6.23
C ALA A 122 -4.62 4.06 -5.07
N ALA A 123 -4.06 5.27 -5.02
CA ALA A 123 -3.18 5.70 -3.93
C ALA A 123 -3.90 5.66 -2.56
N THR A 124 -5.19 5.96 -2.52
CA THR A 124 -6.01 5.89 -1.30
C THR A 124 -6.18 4.44 -0.85
N VAL A 125 -6.58 3.55 -1.76
CA VAL A 125 -6.72 2.11 -1.48
C VAL A 125 -5.41 1.53 -0.96
N ARG A 126 -4.31 1.80 -1.66
CA ARG A 126 -2.96 1.35 -1.31
C ARG A 126 -2.52 1.78 0.09
N ARG A 127 -2.67 3.07 0.42
CA ARG A 127 -2.30 3.60 1.74
C ARG A 127 -3.16 3.00 2.84
N ARG A 128 -4.44 2.81 2.59
CA ARG A 128 -5.37 2.24 3.56
C ARG A 128 -5.07 0.77 3.82
N ALA A 129 -4.92 -0.02 2.76
CA ALA A 129 -4.50 -1.42 2.86
C ALA A 129 -3.19 -1.55 3.65
N PHE A 130 -2.18 -0.74 3.33
CA PHE A 130 -0.92 -0.73 4.06
C PHE A 130 -1.11 -0.43 5.56
N GLY A 131 -1.79 0.67 5.89
CA GLY A 131 -1.92 1.13 7.28
C GLY A 131 -2.81 0.26 8.16
N GLU A 132 -3.81 -0.40 7.59
CA GLU A 132 -4.81 -1.19 8.33
C GLU A 132 -4.51 -2.69 8.33
N GLN A 133 -3.85 -3.23 7.30
CA GLN A 133 -3.64 -4.68 7.16
C GLN A 133 -2.16 -5.07 7.22
N TYR A 134 -1.29 -4.41 6.44
CA TYR A 134 0.12 -4.80 6.35
C TYR A 134 0.93 -4.35 7.57
N ARG A 135 0.86 -3.06 7.96
CA ARG A 135 1.66 -2.54 9.07
C ARG A 135 1.38 -3.28 10.39
N PRO A 136 0.12 -3.50 10.81
CA PRO A 136 -0.14 -4.27 12.02
C PRO A 136 0.32 -5.73 11.93
N ALA A 137 0.29 -6.33 10.73
CA ALA A 137 0.79 -7.69 10.53
C ALA A 137 2.31 -7.77 10.73
N PHE A 138 3.07 -6.82 10.18
CA PHE A 138 4.52 -6.75 10.36
C PHE A 138 4.91 -6.54 11.84
N GLU A 139 4.22 -5.62 12.53
CA GLU A 139 4.43 -5.38 13.96
C GLU A 139 4.14 -6.63 14.82
N ALA A 140 3.13 -7.42 14.45
CA ALA A 140 2.81 -8.65 15.15
C ALA A 140 3.87 -9.75 14.93
N THR A 141 4.43 -9.86 13.73
CA THR A 141 5.49 -10.83 13.42
C THR A 141 6.78 -10.50 14.16
N ASP A 142 7.14 -9.21 14.26
CA ASP A 142 8.29 -8.76 15.06
C ASP A 142 8.14 -9.14 16.55
N ASP A 143 6.95 -8.94 17.14
CA ASP A 143 6.64 -9.30 18.53
C ASP A 143 6.72 -10.82 18.79
N GLU A 144 6.45 -11.67 17.80
CA GLU A 144 6.56 -13.14 17.91
C GLU A 144 8.01 -13.65 17.84
N MET A 145 8.95 -12.82 17.36
CA MET A 145 10.37 -13.16 17.21
C MET A 145 11.25 -12.73 18.40
N GLU A 146 10.74 -11.91 19.33
CA GLU A 146 11.41 -11.51 20.59
C GLU A 146 11.23 -12.51 21.76
#